data_AF-A0A9N9TCL4-F1
#
_entry.id   AF-A0A9N9TCL4-F1
#
_cell.length_a   1.000
_cell.length_b   1.000
_cell.length_c   1.000
_cell.angle_alpha   90.00
_cell.angle_beta   90.00
_cell.angle_gamma   90.00
#
_symmetry.space_group_name_H-M   'P 1'
#
loop_
_entity.id
_entity.type
_entity.pdbx_description
1 polymer ?
#
loop_
_entity_poly.entity_id
_entity_poly.type
_entity_poly.pdbx_seq_one_letter_code
_entity_poly.pdbx_strand_id
1 'polypeptide(L)'
;MYYFILIFCHVAFVFAQYEVPEATVEAYHPKGFSVSIPDEDGIKLFAFHGRINQEMDGREAGFFSKDILRPVNGMWTFSDRSTRLRVGDKIYYWTYVELFDGYEKRGYPKDDQVFTVTSK
;
A
#
# COMPACT_ATOMS: atom_id res chain seq x y z
N MET A 1 -10.90 46.35 41.58
CA MET A 1 -10.22 45.04 41.70
C MET A 1 -10.59 44.24 40.46
N TYR A 2 -9.76 44.30 39.41
CA TYR A 2 -10.05 43.70 38.09
C TYR A 2 -9.47 42.29 38.04
N TYR A 3 -10.34 41.29 37.87
CA TYR A 3 -9.95 39.90 37.63
C TYR A 3 -9.53 39.75 36.16
N PHE A 4 -8.26 39.41 35.92
CA PHE A 4 -7.78 38.98 34.61
C PHE A 4 -8.03 37.47 34.48
N ILE A 5 -8.93 37.07 33.58
CA ILE A 5 -9.11 35.66 33.20
C ILE A 5 -8.19 35.39 32.01
N LEU A 6 -7.16 34.56 32.21
CA LEU A 6 -6.35 34.01 31.12
C LEU A 6 -7.06 32.78 30.56
N ILE A 7 -7.65 32.91 29.38
CA ILE A 7 -8.18 31.77 28.62
C ILE A 7 -7.00 31.15 27.87
N PHE A 8 -6.50 30.02 28.37
CA PHE A 8 -5.50 29.22 27.66
C PHE A 8 -6.22 28.39 26.59
N CYS A 9 -6.20 28.87 25.35
CA CYS A 9 -6.74 28.15 24.20
C CYS A 9 -5.75 27.03 23.83
N HIS A 10 -6.02 25.80 24.28
CA HIS A 10 -5.29 24.62 23.82
C HIS A 10 -5.69 24.33 22.38
N VAL A 11 -4.90 24.80 21.43
CA VAL A 11 -4.96 24.34 20.03
C VAL A 11 -4.28 22.97 19.98
N ALA A 12 -5.08 21.90 19.93
CA ALA A 12 -4.55 20.57 19.65
C ALA A 12 -4.19 20.48 18.16
N PHE A 13 -2.91 20.37 17.83
CA PHE A 13 -2.47 20.02 16.48
C PHE A 13 -2.70 18.52 16.27
N VAL A 14 -3.61 18.17 15.37
CA VAL A 14 -3.74 16.79 14.87
C VAL A 14 -2.72 16.63 13.75
N PHE A 15 -1.68 15.85 13.99
CA PHE A 15 -0.78 15.39 12.93
C PHE A 15 -1.42 14.16 12.26
N ALA A 16 -1.77 14.28 10.97
CA ALA A 16 -2.21 13.13 10.20
C ALA A 16 -1.03 12.16 10.03
N GLN A 17 -1.23 10.90 10.41
CA GLN A 17 -0.26 9.84 10.15
C GLN A 17 -0.32 9.49 8.65
N TYR A 18 0.83 9.20 8.04
CA TYR A 18 0.90 8.74 6.66
C TYR A 18 0.03 7.48 6.46
N GLU A 19 -0.70 7.45 5.36
CA GLU A 19 -1.49 6.31 4.93
C GLU A 19 -0.98 5.84 3.56
N VAL A 20 -0.82 4.52 3.41
CA VAL A 20 -0.39 3.92 2.15
C VAL A 20 -1.49 4.11 1.09
N PRO A 21 -1.15 4.56 -0.14
CA PRO A 21 -2.10 4.66 -1.24
C PRO A 21 -2.81 3.35 -1.55
N GLU A 22 -4.05 3.44 -2.03
CA GLU A 22 -4.75 2.29 -2.62
C GLU A 22 -3.97 1.76 -3.82
N ALA A 23 -3.69 0.46 -3.83
CA ALA A 23 -2.94 -0.16 -4.91
C ALA A 23 -3.83 -0.37 -6.14
N THR A 24 -3.33 0.04 -7.31
CA THR A 24 -3.95 -0.32 -8.59
C THR A 24 -3.51 -1.72 -8.98
N VAL A 25 -4.47 -2.63 -9.16
CA VAL A 25 -4.25 -4.00 -9.63
C VAL A 25 -4.74 -4.13 -11.06
N GLU A 26 -3.85 -4.53 -11.97
CA GLU A 26 -4.18 -4.75 -13.38
C GLU A 26 -3.94 -6.21 -13.75
N ALA A 27 -5.00 -6.91 -14.16
CA ALA A 27 -4.88 -8.26 -14.72
C ALA A 27 -4.66 -8.18 -16.24
N TYR A 28 -3.69 -8.94 -16.77
CA TYR A 28 -3.33 -8.93 -18.18
C TYR A 28 -3.77 -10.20 -18.91
N HIS A 29 -4.16 -10.04 -20.18
CA HIS A 29 -4.44 -11.16 -21.07
C HIS A 29 -3.24 -11.50 -21.96
N PRO A 30 -2.88 -12.78 -22.16
CA PRO A 30 -3.51 -14.00 -21.60
C PRO A 30 -2.96 -14.44 -20.23
N LYS A 31 -2.01 -13.68 -19.67
CA LYS A 31 -1.35 -13.97 -18.40
C LYS A 31 -0.62 -12.72 -17.88
N GLY A 32 -0.33 -12.74 -16.60
CA GLY A 32 0.35 -11.72 -15.84
C GLY A 32 -0.62 -10.77 -15.15
N PHE A 33 -0.08 -10.06 -14.17
CA PHE A 33 -0.75 -8.95 -13.51
C PHE A 33 0.30 -8.01 -12.92
N SER A 34 -0.12 -6.79 -12.60
CA SER A 34 0.68 -5.85 -11.83
C SER A 34 -0.10 -5.34 -10.63
N VAL A 35 0.65 -4.88 -9.63
CA VAL A 35 0.13 -4.16 -8.47
C VAL A 35 1.03 -2.95 -8.27
N SER A 36 0.44 -1.76 -8.22
CA SER A 36 1.22 -0.53 -8.16
C SER A 36 0.61 0.56 -7.29
N ILE A 37 1.47 1.40 -6.74
CA ILE A 37 1.12 2.65 -6.06
C ILE A 37 1.88 3.82 -6.72
N PRO A 38 1.33 5.04 -6.70
CA PRO A 38 2.08 6.22 -7.12
C PRO A 38 3.31 6.42 -6.21
N ASP A 39 4.37 6.97 -6.79
CA ASP A 39 5.51 7.46 -6.04
C ASP A 39 5.16 8.76 -5.32
N GLU A 40 5.66 8.92 -4.11
CA GLU A 40 5.47 10.08 -3.26
C GLU A 40 6.79 10.43 -2.58
N ASP A 41 6.97 11.71 -2.26
CA ASP A 41 8.19 12.18 -1.61
C ASP A 41 8.46 11.40 -0.33
N GLY A 42 9.64 10.80 -0.25
CA GLY A 42 10.09 10.06 0.92
C GLY A 42 9.90 8.56 0.84
N ILE A 43 9.14 8.00 -0.11
CA ILE A 43 9.04 6.54 -0.25
C ILE A 43 10.43 5.97 -0.59
N LYS A 44 10.84 4.93 0.15
CA LYS A 44 12.13 4.23 -0.02
C LYS A 44 11.96 2.77 -0.41
N LEU A 45 10.81 2.18 -0.12
CA LEU A 45 10.51 0.79 -0.44
C LEU A 45 8.99 0.62 -0.53
N PHE A 46 8.56 -0.17 -1.50
CA PHE A 46 7.20 -0.71 -1.57
C PHE A 46 7.29 -2.24 -1.54
N ALA A 47 6.51 -2.91 -0.72
CA ALA A 47 6.41 -4.37 -0.72
C ALA A 47 4.99 -4.81 -1.04
N PHE A 48 4.89 -5.89 -1.82
CA PHE A 48 3.64 -6.55 -2.15
C PHE A 48 3.68 -8.01 -1.67
N HIS A 49 2.63 -8.40 -0.95
CA HIS A 49 2.42 -9.75 -0.44
C HIS A 49 1.01 -10.22 -0.76
N GLY A 50 0.85 -11.37 -1.41
CA GLY A 50 -0.48 -11.82 -1.78
C GLY A 50 -0.62 -13.27 -2.22
N ARG A 51 -1.88 -13.69 -2.33
CA ARG A 51 -2.35 -15.01 -2.77
C ARG A 51 -3.54 -14.87 -3.71
N ILE A 52 -3.79 -15.90 -4.52
CA ILE A 52 -4.95 -15.99 -5.40
C ILE A 52 -5.93 -17.00 -4.84
N ASN A 53 -7.20 -16.61 -4.73
CA ASN A 53 -8.32 -17.42 -4.27
C ASN A 53 -8.12 -18.05 -2.88
N GLN A 54 -7.25 -17.45 -2.07
CA GLN A 54 -6.98 -17.85 -0.70
C GLN A 54 -6.75 -16.59 0.12
N GLU A 55 -7.49 -16.44 1.22
CA GLU A 55 -7.32 -15.34 2.17
C GLU A 55 -5.93 -15.36 2.81
N MET A 56 -5.50 -14.18 3.26
CA MET A 56 -4.23 -14.00 3.97
C MET A 56 -4.47 -14.17 5.47
N ASP A 57 -3.60 -14.91 6.17
CA ASP A 57 -3.57 -14.93 7.63
C ASP A 57 -2.68 -13.79 8.15
N GLY A 58 -3.30 -12.64 8.41
CA GLY A 58 -2.59 -11.41 8.78
C GLY A 58 -1.55 -11.00 7.73
N ARG A 59 -0.35 -10.62 8.20
CA ARG A 59 0.77 -10.21 7.34
C ARG A 59 1.71 -11.37 7.00
N GLU A 60 1.15 -12.52 6.61
CA GLU A 60 1.95 -13.60 6.08
C GLU A 60 2.59 -13.23 4.72
N ALA A 61 3.68 -13.90 4.35
CA ALA A 61 4.40 -13.56 3.12
C ALA A 61 3.55 -13.77 1.85
N GLY A 62 2.63 -14.73 1.85
CA GLY A 62 1.86 -15.11 0.67
C GLY A 62 2.67 -15.90 -0.36
N PHE A 63 2.07 -16.18 -1.52
CA PHE A 63 2.77 -16.80 -2.66
C PHE A 63 3.60 -15.77 -3.42
N PHE A 64 3.02 -14.58 -3.62
CA PHE A 64 3.74 -13.42 -4.10
C PHE A 64 4.26 -12.68 -2.89
N SER A 65 5.57 -12.46 -2.81
CA SER A 65 6.23 -11.76 -1.70
C SER A 65 7.45 -11.06 -2.26
N LYS A 66 7.38 -9.73 -2.45
CA LYS A 66 8.48 -9.01 -3.10
C LYS A 66 8.58 -7.56 -2.69
N ASP A 67 9.82 -7.15 -2.45
CA ASP A 67 10.22 -5.75 -2.27
C ASP A 67 10.55 -5.13 -3.62
N ILE A 68 10.05 -3.91 -3.82
CA ILE A 68 10.32 -3.03 -4.94
C ILE A 68 11.16 -1.89 -4.35
N LEU A 69 12.40 -1.80 -4.82
CA LEU A 69 13.42 -0.92 -4.23
C LEU A 69 13.56 0.44 -4.92
N ARG A 70 12.82 0.65 -6.02
CA ARG A 70 12.81 1.92 -6.75
C ARG A 70 11.53 2.05 -7.58
N PRO A 71 11.02 3.27 -7.75
CA PRO A 71 9.94 3.54 -8.68
C PRO A 71 10.47 3.61 -10.13
N VAL A 72 9.58 3.40 -11.09
CA VAL A 72 9.82 3.59 -12.52
C VAL A 72 8.66 4.42 -13.06
N ASN A 73 8.97 5.54 -13.72
CA ASN A 73 7.98 6.46 -14.28
C ASN A 73 6.94 6.91 -13.24
N GLY A 74 7.38 7.21 -12.01
CA GLY A 74 6.52 7.68 -10.92
C GLY A 74 5.66 6.60 -10.27
N MET A 75 5.94 5.32 -10.51
CA MET A 75 5.17 4.21 -9.94
C MET A 75 6.07 3.17 -9.26
N TRP A 76 5.65 2.68 -8.10
CA TRP A 76 6.22 1.48 -7.48
C TRP A 76 5.40 0.28 -7.93
N THR A 77 5.99 -0.65 -8.67
CA THR A 77 5.23 -1.71 -9.35
C THR A 77 5.79 -3.10 -9.07
N PHE A 78 4.96 -3.93 -8.45
CA PHE A 78 5.10 -5.38 -8.55
C PHE A 78 4.56 -5.86 -9.90
N SER A 79 5.25 -6.78 -10.57
CA SER A 79 4.75 -7.41 -11.79
C SER A 79 5.09 -8.88 -11.83
N ASP A 80 4.08 -9.70 -12.08
CA ASP A 80 4.22 -11.08 -12.50
C ASP A 80 3.75 -11.23 -13.95
N ARG A 81 4.50 -11.99 -14.74
CA ARG A 81 4.24 -12.18 -16.19
C ARG A 81 3.71 -13.57 -16.52
N SER A 82 3.51 -14.41 -15.51
CA SER A 82 3.33 -15.85 -15.68
C SER A 82 1.93 -16.34 -15.31
N THR A 83 1.33 -15.74 -14.29
CA THR A 83 0.06 -16.17 -13.69
C THR A 83 -1.09 -15.99 -14.64
N ARG A 84 -1.95 -17.00 -14.75
CA ARG A 84 -3.15 -16.94 -15.58
C ARG A 84 -4.35 -16.69 -14.67
N LEU A 85 -4.80 -15.45 -14.65
CA LEU A 85 -6.02 -15.06 -13.94
C LEU A 85 -7.26 -15.30 -14.80
N ARG A 86 -8.37 -15.63 -14.15
CA ARG A 86 -9.69 -15.78 -14.73
C ARG A 86 -10.64 -14.75 -14.12
N VAL A 87 -11.66 -14.38 -14.87
CA VAL A 87 -12.77 -13.58 -14.32
C VAL A 87 -13.36 -14.31 -13.12
N GLY A 88 -13.51 -13.60 -12.01
CA GLY A 88 -13.93 -14.13 -10.72
C GLY A 88 -12.80 -14.55 -9.79
N ASP A 89 -11.56 -14.69 -10.27
CA ASP A 89 -10.41 -14.90 -9.38
C ASP A 89 -10.25 -13.68 -8.46
N LYS A 90 -9.88 -13.95 -7.21
CA LYS A 90 -9.60 -12.95 -6.19
C LYS A 90 -8.12 -12.94 -5.86
N ILE A 91 -7.53 -11.77 -5.78
CA ILE A 91 -6.19 -11.57 -5.23
C ILE A 91 -6.38 -10.98 -3.84
N TYR A 92 -5.99 -11.73 -2.80
CA TYR A 92 -5.95 -11.27 -1.42
C TYR A 92 -4.53 -10.84 -1.10
N TYR A 93 -4.36 -9.66 -0.53
CA TYR A 93 -3.03 -9.09 -0.38
C TYR A 93 -2.95 -8.06 0.76
N TRP A 94 -1.72 -7.73 1.11
CA TRP A 94 -1.38 -6.54 1.88
C TRP A 94 -0.17 -5.87 1.23
N THR A 95 -0.03 -4.57 1.43
CA THR A 95 1.11 -3.79 0.94
C THR A 95 1.83 -3.12 2.08
N TYR A 96 3.09 -2.77 1.86
CA TYR A 96 3.87 -2.02 2.82
C TYR A 96 4.70 -0.94 2.13
N VAL A 97 4.82 0.21 2.79
CA VAL A 97 5.65 1.33 2.38
C VAL A 97 6.63 1.66 3.50
N GLU A 98 7.92 1.72 3.16
CA GLU A 98 8.90 2.41 3.99
C GLU A 98 8.98 3.87 3.55
N LEU A 99 8.62 4.80 4.43
CA LEU A 99 8.67 6.23 4.19
C LEU A 99 9.78 6.87 5.03
N PHE A 100 10.57 7.74 4.43
CA PHE A 100 11.51 8.62 5.12
C PHE A 100 10.93 10.03 5.20
N ASP A 101 10.67 10.52 6.41
CA ASP A 101 10.02 11.81 6.66
C ASP A 101 11.00 13.00 6.75
N GLY A 102 12.30 12.78 6.51
CA GLY A 102 13.36 13.75 6.71
C GLY A 102 14.18 13.53 8.00
N TYR A 103 13.68 12.73 8.93
CA TYR A 103 14.34 12.42 10.20
C TYR A 103 14.63 10.93 10.35
N GLU A 104 13.62 10.09 10.13
CA GLU A 104 13.75 8.64 10.25
C GLU A 104 12.90 7.89 9.21
N LYS A 105 13.17 6.59 9.09
CA LYS A 105 12.38 5.69 8.26
C LYS A 105 11.29 5.05 9.11
N ARG A 106 10.06 5.04 8.61
CA ARG A 106 8.93 4.36 9.24
C ARG A 106 8.20 3.49 8.24
N GLY A 107 7.69 2.38 8.75
CA GLY A 107 6.94 1.39 8.00
C GLY A 107 5.44 1.57 8.13
N TYR A 108 4.75 1.56 7.00
CA TYR A 108 3.30 1.72 6.93
C TYR A 108 2.71 0.54 6.15
N PRO A 109 1.91 -0.31 6.80
CA PRO A 109 1.19 -1.40 6.16
C PRO A 109 -0.19 -0.94 5.68
N LYS A 110 -0.72 -1.64 4.68
CA LYS A 110 -2.11 -1.60 4.27
C LYS A 110 -2.62 -3.03 4.15
N ASP A 111 -3.41 -3.43 5.13
CA ASP A 111 -3.82 -4.82 5.35
C ASP A 111 -5.18 -5.12 4.72
N ASP A 112 -5.54 -6.40 4.65
CA ASP A 112 -6.89 -6.88 4.31
C ASP A 112 -7.42 -6.42 2.95
N GLN A 113 -6.52 -6.26 1.98
CA GLN A 113 -6.87 -5.82 0.63
C GLN A 113 -7.35 -7.00 -0.22
N VAL A 114 -8.33 -6.74 -1.09
CA VAL A 114 -8.83 -7.74 -2.04
C VAL A 114 -9.15 -7.10 -3.38
N PHE A 115 -8.70 -7.74 -4.46
CA PHE A 115 -9.07 -7.39 -5.82
C PHE A 115 -9.78 -8.57 -6.48
N THR A 116 -10.93 -8.31 -7.13
CA THR A 116 -11.64 -9.33 -7.93
C THR A 116 -11.44 -9.04 -9.41
N VAL A 117 -11.00 -10.04 -10.17
CA VAL A 117 -10.82 -9.92 -11.62
C VAL A 117 -12.20 -9.85 -12.29
N THR A 118 -12.54 -8.70 -12.88
CA THR A 118 -13.87 -8.45 -13.47
C THR A 118 -13.90 -8.51 -15.00
N SER A 119 -12.75 -8.42 -15.67
CA SER A 119 -12.68 -8.40 -17.14
C SER A 119 -11.52 -9.24 -17.67
N LYS A 120 -11.62 -9.62 -18.95
CA LYS A 120 -10.58 -10.32 -19.72
C LYS A 120 -9.80 -9.35 -20.56
#